data_AF-A0A2S2QMJ2-F1
#
_entry.id   AF-A0A2S2QMJ2-F1
#
_cell.length_a   1.000
_cell.length_b   1.000
_cell.length_c   1.000
_cell.angle_alpha   90.00
_cell.angle_beta   90.00
_cell.angle_gamma   90.00
#
_symmetry.space_group_name_H-M   'P 1'
#
loop_
_entity.id
_entity.type
_entity.pdbx_description
1 polymer ?
#
loop_
_entity_poly.entity_id
_entity_poly.type
_entity_poly.pdbx_seq_one_letter_code
_entity_poly.pdbx_strand_id
1 'polypeptide(L)'
;QQSCDDQSQVIPSPILLASCVENAWVSSQYHRDKPHLTEALWLFCGAHGMRVWLPLFPKNGDKSHTFMSKRIMLPFQLKIYPLAILFEDAILLGTENDTLLYTSDISTVFSLPFCQIERTSQVYLHQILRQLIRRNLGFHAWEVARCCTNLPYFSHSLELLLHEVLEEEATSKEPIPDAQLPSVIEFIQEFPNLYLETVVQCARKTEIALWPYLFSAAGKPKDLFQECLKRQNLNTAASYLIILQVSILFIIKKYIDNDRQPFFIFFYVISTIKCG
;
A
#
# COMPACT_ATOMS: atom_id res chain seq x y z
N GLN A 1 55.89 22.38 -21.19
CA GLN A 1 55.07 21.72 -22.24
C GLN A 1 54.39 20.52 -21.61
N GLN A 2 53.05 20.54 -21.69
CA GLN A 2 52.03 19.59 -21.20
C GLN A 2 52.51 18.29 -20.53
N SER A 3 52.28 18.19 -19.21
CA SER A 3 52.07 16.92 -18.52
C SER A 3 50.60 16.52 -18.70
N CYS A 4 50.37 15.36 -19.35
CA CYS A 4 49.09 14.68 -19.33
C CYS A 4 48.80 14.22 -17.89
N ASP A 5 47.84 14.83 -17.24
CA ASP A 5 47.23 14.27 -16.04
C ASP A 5 46.25 13.17 -16.49
N ASP A 6 46.75 11.94 -16.58
CA ASP A 6 45.92 10.73 -16.62
C ASP A 6 45.18 10.63 -15.28
N GLN A 7 44.00 11.25 -15.20
CA GLN A 7 43.03 10.97 -14.13
C GLN A 7 42.49 9.57 -14.35
N SER A 8 43.21 8.57 -13.86
CA SER A 8 42.74 7.20 -13.72
C SER A 8 41.45 7.22 -12.88
N GLN A 9 40.29 7.18 -13.53
CA GLN A 9 39.00 7.00 -12.88
C GLN A 9 39.04 5.68 -12.13
N VAL A 10 39.17 5.74 -10.80
CA VAL A 10 39.05 4.58 -9.92
C VAL A 10 37.63 4.06 -10.05
N ILE A 11 37.45 2.99 -10.83
CA ILE A 11 36.16 2.31 -10.92
C ILE A 11 35.87 1.75 -9.53
N PRO A 12 34.78 2.17 -8.85
CA PRO A 12 34.46 1.65 -7.53
C PRO A 12 34.25 0.14 -7.61
N SER A 13 34.60 -0.58 -6.53
CA SER A 13 34.41 -2.03 -6.45
C SER A 13 32.97 -2.41 -6.77
N PRO A 14 32.73 -3.42 -7.63
CA PRO A 14 31.38 -3.81 -7.98
C PRO A 14 30.58 -4.22 -6.74
N ILE A 15 29.37 -3.69 -6.61
CA ILE A 15 28.45 -4.00 -5.50
C ILE A 15 27.45 -5.03 -6.00
N LEU A 16 27.30 -6.13 -5.27
CA LEU A 16 26.26 -7.13 -5.55
C LEU A 16 24.90 -6.58 -5.11
N LEU A 17 24.02 -6.28 -6.08
CA LEU A 17 22.67 -5.74 -5.82
C LEU A 17 21.64 -6.85 -5.56
N ALA A 18 21.66 -7.91 -6.36
CA ALA A 18 20.75 -9.04 -6.24
C ALA A 18 21.33 -10.31 -6.88
N SER A 19 20.84 -11.46 -6.42
CA SER A 19 21.12 -12.79 -6.99
C SER A 19 19.85 -13.33 -7.64
N CYS A 20 20.01 -14.28 -8.59
CA CYS A 20 18.90 -14.93 -9.28
C CYS A 20 17.97 -13.95 -10.03
N VAL A 21 18.56 -12.90 -10.63
CA VAL A 21 17.81 -11.94 -11.43
C VAL A 21 17.40 -12.59 -12.74
N GLU A 22 16.10 -12.71 -12.97
CA GLU A 22 15.53 -13.19 -14.22
C GLU A 22 15.40 -12.04 -15.23
N ASN A 23 14.89 -10.90 -14.78
CA ASN A 23 14.62 -9.73 -15.61
C ASN A 23 15.05 -8.45 -14.91
N ALA A 24 15.50 -7.46 -15.69
CA ALA A 24 15.85 -6.13 -15.22
C ALA A 24 15.25 -5.04 -16.12
N TRP A 25 14.74 -3.98 -15.51
CA TRP A 25 14.18 -2.83 -16.24
C TRP A 25 14.75 -1.52 -15.73
N VAL A 26 15.00 -0.61 -16.67
CA VAL A 26 15.42 0.77 -16.45
C VAL A 26 14.62 1.64 -17.41
N SER A 27 14.21 2.83 -16.98
CA SER A 27 13.59 3.77 -17.90
C SER A 27 14.61 4.27 -18.92
N SER A 28 14.25 4.25 -20.20
CA SER A 28 15.07 4.85 -21.25
C SER A 28 14.97 6.39 -21.27
N GLN A 29 13.89 6.93 -20.70
CA GLN A 29 13.60 8.36 -20.69
C GLN A 29 13.52 8.87 -19.25
N TYR A 30 14.14 10.02 -19.02
CA TYR A 30 14.06 10.72 -17.74
C TYR A 30 12.87 11.68 -17.74
N HIS A 31 11.96 11.50 -16.77
CA HIS A 31 10.80 12.38 -16.61
C HIS A 31 10.94 13.19 -15.32
N ARG A 32 10.94 14.52 -15.47
CA ARG A 32 11.10 15.45 -14.35
C ARG A 32 9.97 15.39 -13.33
N ASP A 33 8.77 14.96 -13.75
CA ASP A 33 7.61 14.87 -12.87
C ASP A 33 7.71 13.70 -11.89
N LYS A 34 8.39 12.62 -12.28
CA LYS A 34 8.53 11.37 -11.52
C LYS A 34 9.99 10.86 -11.57
N PRO A 35 10.95 11.63 -11.03
CA PRO A 35 12.36 11.27 -11.10
C PRO A 35 12.65 9.99 -10.29
N HIS A 36 11.94 9.80 -9.17
CA HIS A 36 12.10 8.63 -8.32
C HIS A 36 11.78 7.31 -9.04
N LEU A 37 10.76 7.29 -9.91
CA LEU A 37 10.35 6.08 -10.61
C LEU A 37 11.17 5.84 -11.89
N THR A 38 11.54 6.90 -12.60
CA THR A 38 12.28 6.81 -13.87
C THR A 38 13.76 6.50 -13.69
N GLU A 39 14.40 7.00 -12.62
CA GLU A 39 15.81 6.71 -12.33
C GLU A 39 16.05 5.41 -11.53
N ALA A 40 14.97 4.73 -11.15
CA ALA A 40 15.03 3.48 -10.40
C ALA A 40 15.46 2.30 -11.29
N LEU A 41 16.25 1.39 -10.72
CA LEU A 41 16.56 0.11 -11.34
C LEU A 41 15.65 -0.97 -10.75
N TRP A 42 14.96 -1.69 -11.62
CA TRP A 42 14.00 -2.72 -11.24
C TRP A 42 14.57 -4.09 -11.57
N LEU A 43 14.54 -5.01 -10.60
CA LEU A 43 15.13 -6.33 -10.71
C LEU A 43 14.10 -7.36 -10.24
N PHE A 44 13.68 -8.25 -11.13
CA PHE A 44 12.85 -9.39 -10.75
C PHE A 44 13.71 -10.62 -10.50
N CYS A 45 13.59 -11.18 -9.29
CA CYS A 45 14.46 -12.25 -8.79
C CYS A 45 13.69 -13.58 -8.60
N GLY A 46 12.75 -13.87 -9.50
CA GLY A 46 11.93 -15.09 -9.46
C GLY A 46 11.21 -15.26 -8.12
N ALA A 47 11.51 -16.36 -7.42
CA ALA A 47 10.94 -16.69 -6.11
C ALA A 47 11.24 -15.64 -5.01
N HIS A 48 12.27 -14.81 -5.18
CA HIS A 48 12.60 -13.75 -4.22
C HIS A 48 11.82 -12.45 -4.45
N GLY A 49 10.92 -12.43 -5.43
CA GLY A 49 10.07 -11.28 -5.74
C GLY A 49 10.79 -10.17 -6.51
N MET A 50 10.17 -8.99 -6.49
CA MET A 50 10.68 -7.78 -7.12
C MET A 50 11.60 -7.02 -6.14
N ARG A 51 12.67 -6.45 -6.67
CA ARG A 51 13.59 -5.57 -5.96
C ARG A 51 13.76 -4.28 -6.72
N VAL A 52 13.52 -3.16 -6.05
CA VAL A 52 13.61 -1.82 -6.65
C VAL A 52 14.73 -1.05 -6.00
N TRP A 53 15.74 -0.69 -6.79
CA TRP A 53 16.84 0.15 -6.34
C TRP A 53 16.48 1.62 -6.62
N LEU A 54 15.77 2.20 -5.65
CA LEU A 54 15.17 3.53 -5.73
C LEU A 54 16.18 4.63 -5.37
N PRO A 55 16.28 5.72 -6.14
CA PRO A 55 17.08 6.88 -5.75
C PRO A 55 16.40 7.69 -4.65
N LEU A 56 17.21 8.09 -3.68
CA LEU A 56 16.84 9.00 -2.59
C LEU A 56 17.41 10.38 -2.93
N PHE A 57 16.54 11.32 -3.27
CA PHE A 57 16.96 12.70 -3.52
C PHE A 57 17.04 13.45 -2.18
N PRO A 58 18.11 14.22 -1.95
CA PRO A 58 18.23 15.00 -0.73
C PRO A 58 17.19 16.11 -0.71
N LYS A 59 16.67 16.41 0.49
CA LYS A 59 15.82 17.58 0.70
C LYS A 59 16.60 18.85 0.35
N ASN A 60 16.01 19.73 -0.47
CA ASN A 60 16.62 21.00 -0.84
C ASN A 60 17.04 21.78 0.43
N GLY A 61 18.34 21.88 0.68
CA GLY A 61 18.90 22.56 1.85
C GLY A 61 19.69 21.67 2.83
N ASP A 62 19.59 20.34 2.74
CA ASP A 62 20.35 19.44 3.61
C ASP A 62 21.76 19.19 3.07
N LYS A 63 22.73 19.94 3.59
CA LYS A 63 24.18 19.65 3.42
C LYS A 63 24.67 18.58 4.40
N SER A 64 23.78 17.97 5.19
CA SER A 64 24.11 17.28 6.45
C SER A 64 24.25 15.75 6.36
N HIS A 65 23.96 15.10 5.23
CA HIS A 65 24.01 13.63 5.14
C HIS A 65 24.86 13.10 3.99
N THR A 66 26.18 13.30 4.08
CA THR A 66 27.17 12.58 3.24
C THR A 66 27.21 11.06 3.53
N PHE A 67 26.55 10.61 4.60
CA PHE A 67 26.61 9.22 5.10
C PHE A 67 25.45 8.32 4.64
N MET A 68 24.37 8.86 4.05
CA MET A 68 23.27 8.02 3.56
C MET A 68 23.53 7.56 2.13
N SER A 69 23.35 6.27 1.89
CA SER A 69 23.37 5.70 0.55
C SER A 69 22.37 6.43 -0.33
N LYS A 70 22.82 6.98 -1.47
CA LYS A 70 22.00 7.72 -2.44
C LYS A 70 20.85 6.91 -3.03
N ARG A 71 20.84 5.60 -2.80
CA ARG A 71 19.83 4.66 -3.31
C ARG A 71 19.51 3.63 -2.24
N ILE A 72 18.27 3.16 -2.24
CA ILE A 72 17.77 2.14 -1.33
C ILE A 72 17.16 0.97 -2.09
N MET A 73 17.41 -0.26 -1.63
CA MET A 73 16.85 -1.47 -2.22
C MET A 73 15.54 -1.86 -1.53
N LEU A 74 14.40 -1.76 -2.22
CA LEU A 74 13.07 -2.06 -1.70
C LEU A 74 12.58 -3.40 -2.27
N PRO A 75 12.52 -4.48 -1.46
CA PRO A 75 11.97 -5.76 -1.88
C PRO A 75 10.46 -5.82 -1.64
N PHE A 76 9.72 -6.42 -2.55
CA PHE A 76 8.31 -6.78 -2.35
C PHE A 76 7.90 -7.94 -3.26
N GLN A 77 6.82 -8.62 -2.88
CA GLN A 77 6.30 -9.75 -3.64
C GLN A 77 5.32 -9.28 -4.71
N LEU A 78 5.34 -9.98 -5.84
CA LEU A 78 4.40 -9.77 -6.94
C LEU A 78 3.41 -10.93 -7.00
N LYS A 79 2.17 -10.63 -7.40
CA LYS A 79 1.16 -11.66 -7.65
C LYS A 79 1.25 -12.21 -9.07
N ILE A 80 1.83 -11.42 -9.98
CA ILE A 80 1.92 -11.71 -11.42
C ILE A 80 3.38 -11.86 -11.84
N TYR A 81 3.64 -12.63 -12.89
CA TYR A 81 4.96 -12.69 -13.52
C TYR A 81 5.20 -11.41 -14.33
N PRO A 82 6.20 -10.57 -13.98
CA PRO A 82 6.39 -9.27 -14.62
C PRO A 82 6.95 -9.39 -16.04
N LEU A 83 6.28 -8.74 -16.99
CA LEU A 83 6.72 -8.64 -18.39
C LEU A 83 7.26 -7.25 -18.73
N ALA A 84 6.57 -6.20 -18.27
CA ALA A 84 6.95 -4.81 -18.53
C ALA A 84 6.54 -3.88 -17.39
N ILE A 85 7.24 -2.76 -17.26
CA ILE A 85 6.98 -1.73 -16.25
C ILE A 85 6.67 -0.42 -16.96
N LEU A 86 5.51 0.16 -16.65
CA LEU A 86 5.16 1.53 -17.02
C LEU A 86 5.60 2.44 -15.86
N PHE A 87 6.79 3.02 -15.97
CA PHE A 87 7.39 3.84 -14.90
C PHE A 87 6.57 5.09 -14.61
N GLU A 88 6.05 5.75 -15.65
CA GLU A 88 5.24 6.96 -15.51
C GLU A 88 3.91 6.66 -14.83
N ASP A 89 3.28 5.55 -15.16
CA ASP A 89 1.97 5.16 -14.62
C ASP A 89 2.08 4.33 -13.33
N ALA A 90 3.26 4.04 -12.82
CA ALA A 90 3.39 3.17 -11.65
C ALA A 90 2.62 1.82 -11.78
N ILE A 91 2.53 1.28 -12.99
CA ILE A 91 1.84 0.04 -13.33
C ILE A 91 2.86 -1.02 -13.76
N LEU A 92 2.67 -2.23 -13.25
CA LEU A 92 3.35 -3.43 -13.69
C LEU A 92 2.43 -4.22 -14.63
N LEU A 93 2.92 -4.54 -15.82
CA LEU A 93 2.27 -5.45 -16.75
C LEU A 93 2.88 -6.83 -16.59
N GLY A 94 2.04 -7.85 -16.45
CA GLY A 94 2.49 -9.19 -16.25
C GLY A 94 1.53 -10.23 -16.79
N THR A 95 1.84 -11.48 -16.48
CA THR A 95 0.99 -12.61 -16.78
C THR A 95 0.74 -13.43 -15.54
N GLU A 96 -0.49 -13.94 -15.45
CA GLU A 96 -0.90 -14.94 -14.48
C GLU A 96 -1.14 -16.25 -15.24
N ASN A 97 -0.85 -17.38 -14.59
CA ASN A 97 -1.04 -18.70 -15.18
C ASN A 97 -2.01 -19.50 -14.30
N ASP A 98 -3.21 -19.71 -14.82
CA ASP A 98 -4.15 -20.66 -14.24
C ASP A 98 -3.92 -22.04 -14.84
N THR A 99 -3.45 -22.96 -14.00
CA THR A 99 -3.23 -24.36 -14.39
C THR A 99 -4.40 -25.22 -13.92
N LEU A 100 -5.17 -25.73 -14.88
CA LEU A 100 -6.21 -26.71 -14.63
C LEU A 100 -5.72 -28.09 -15.05
N LEU A 101 -5.88 -29.09 -14.18
CA LEU A 101 -5.59 -30.47 -14.53
C LEU A 101 -6.81 -31.06 -15.23
N TYR A 102 -6.68 -31.37 -16.52
CA TYR A 102 -7.69 -32.16 -17.21
C TYR A 102 -7.59 -33.61 -16.73
N THR A 103 -8.60 -34.04 -15.96
CA THR A 103 -8.81 -35.45 -15.60
C THR A 103 -9.89 -36.01 -16.51
N SER A 104 -9.50 -36.77 -17.53
CA SER A 104 -10.43 -37.61 -18.30
C SER A 104 -10.64 -38.92 -17.53
N ASP A 105 -11.69 -38.97 -16.71
CA ASP A 105 -12.18 -40.16 -16.01
C ASP A 105 -11.30 -40.75 -14.89
N ILE A 106 -11.96 -41.33 -13.88
CA ILE A 106 -11.37 -41.92 -12.65
C ILE A 106 -10.42 -43.10 -12.97
N SER A 107 -10.42 -43.60 -14.20
CA SER A 107 -9.67 -44.79 -14.63
C SER A 107 -8.40 -44.51 -15.45
N THR A 108 -8.09 -43.26 -15.81
CA THR A 108 -6.85 -42.95 -16.55
C THR A 108 -5.77 -42.33 -15.65
N VAL A 109 -4.54 -42.83 -15.79
CA VAL A 109 -3.36 -42.43 -14.99
C VAL A 109 -2.70 -41.15 -15.55
N PHE A 110 -3.34 -40.48 -16.51
CA PHE A 110 -2.73 -39.40 -17.28
C PHE A 110 -3.52 -38.10 -17.11
N SER A 111 -3.01 -37.20 -16.27
CA SER A 111 -3.51 -35.83 -16.15
C SER A 111 -2.68 -34.91 -17.04
N LEU A 112 -3.30 -34.29 -18.04
CA LEU A 112 -2.64 -33.29 -18.87
C LEU A 112 -2.85 -31.90 -18.23
N PRO A 113 -1.78 -31.15 -17.93
CA PRO A 113 -1.93 -29.78 -17.45
C PRO A 113 -2.38 -28.89 -18.60
N PHE A 114 -3.50 -28.21 -18.41
CA PHE A 114 -3.95 -27.10 -19.25
C PHE A 114 -3.57 -25.79 -18.57
N CYS A 115 -2.71 -25.00 -19.23
CA CYS A 115 -2.27 -23.71 -18.72
C CYS A 115 -2.94 -22.59 -19.51
N GLN A 116 -3.71 -21.74 -18.84
CA GLN A 116 -4.24 -20.52 -19.42
C GLN A 116 -3.41 -19.33 -18.91
N ILE A 117 -2.72 -18.69 -19.85
CA ILE A 117 -1.90 -17.50 -19.55
C ILE A 117 -2.74 -16.25 -19.84
N GLU A 118 -3.05 -15.50 -18.80
CA GLU A 118 -3.78 -14.24 -18.90
C GLU A 118 -2.85 -13.04 -18.69
N ARG A 119 -3.03 -11.99 -19.49
CA ARG A 119 -2.29 -10.75 -19.33
C ARG A 119 -3.02 -9.86 -18.34
N THR A 120 -2.35 -9.51 -17.26
CA THR A 120 -2.90 -8.73 -16.16
C THR A 120 -2.01 -7.54 -15.83
N SER A 121 -2.57 -6.54 -15.16
CA SER A 121 -1.86 -5.34 -14.74
C SER A 121 -2.05 -5.09 -13.25
N GLN A 122 -0.97 -4.76 -12.54
CA GLN A 122 -0.99 -4.48 -11.11
C GLN A 122 -0.37 -3.12 -10.83
N VAL A 123 -1.04 -2.28 -10.03
CA VAL A 123 -0.44 -1.04 -9.52
C VAL A 123 0.54 -1.39 -8.41
N TYR A 124 1.79 -0.90 -8.46
CA TYR A 124 2.81 -1.25 -7.46
C TYR A 124 3.09 -0.14 -6.44
N LEU A 125 2.51 1.06 -6.64
CA LEU A 125 2.86 2.25 -5.85
C LEU A 125 2.73 2.02 -4.34
N HIS A 126 1.66 1.35 -3.92
CA HIS A 126 1.41 0.99 -2.53
C HIS A 126 2.55 0.16 -1.92
N GLN A 127 3.15 -0.77 -2.66
CA GLN A 127 4.29 -1.56 -2.18
C GLN A 127 5.53 -0.72 -1.94
N ILE A 128 5.83 0.25 -2.82
CA ILE A 128 6.96 1.19 -2.63
C ILE A 128 6.73 2.04 -1.38
N LEU A 129 5.55 2.66 -1.26
CA LEU A 129 5.21 3.50 -0.11
C LEU A 129 5.29 2.70 1.19
N ARG A 130 4.76 1.48 1.20
CA ARG A 130 4.84 0.57 2.33
C ARG A 130 6.27 0.30 2.78
N GLN A 131 7.16 -0.02 1.84
CA GLN A 131 8.57 -0.31 2.14
C GLN A 131 9.33 0.93 2.63
N LEU A 132 8.99 2.12 2.14
CA LEU A 132 9.59 3.37 2.61
C LEU A 132 9.12 3.72 4.03
N ILE A 133 7.82 3.59 4.31
CA ILE A 133 7.25 3.85 5.64
C ILE A 133 7.86 2.86 6.66
N ARG A 134 7.94 1.57 6.32
CA ARG A 134 8.54 0.52 7.18
C ARG A 134 10.00 0.77 7.55
N ARG A 135 10.71 1.59 6.78
CA ARG A 135 12.11 1.94 7.01
C ARG A 135 12.31 3.32 7.64
N ASN A 136 11.25 3.94 8.14
CA ASN A 136 11.25 5.29 8.70
C ASN A 136 11.67 6.38 7.67
N LEU A 137 11.37 6.16 6.37
CA LEU A 137 11.65 7.11 5.29
C LEU A 137 10.37 7.83 4.83
N GLY A 138 9.58 8.32 5.79
CA GLY A 138 8.27 8.96 5.53
C GLY A 138 8.35 10.16 4.58
N PHE A 139 9.42 10.97 4.68
CA PHE A 139 9.63 12.10 3.76
C PHE A 139 9.78 11.66 2.30
N HIS A 140 10.58 10.62 2.03
CA HIS A 140 10.76 10.11 0.67
C HIS A 140 9.50 9.40 0.18
N ALA A 141 8.77 8.71 1.06
CA ALA A 141 7.45 8.17 0.72
C ALA A 141 6.51 9.30 0.28
N TRP A 142 6.53 10.43 0.98
CA TRP A 142 5.71 11.59 0.66
C TRP A 142 6.11 12.23 -0.68
N GLU A 143 7.41 12.36 -0.97
CA GLU A 143 7.89 12.87 -2.26
C GLU A 143 7.42 11.98 -3.43
N VAL A 144 7.58 10.66 -3.30
CA VAL A 144 7.13 9.69 -4.31
C VAL A 144 5.61 9.78 -4.51
N ALA A 145 4.84 9.81 -3.42
CA ALA A 145 3.40 9.92 -3.48
C ALA A 145 2.93 11.23 -4.11
N ARG A 146 3.56 12.36 -3.75
CA ARG A 146 3.28 13.68 -4.32
C ARG A 146 3.49 13.70 -5.84
N CYS A 147 4.54 13.07 -6.35
CA CYS A 147 4.77 12.93 -7.79
C CYS A 147 3.70 12.08 -8.50
N CYS A 148 2.97 11.24 -7.75
CA CYS A 148 1.98 10.31 -8.27
C CYS A 148 0.52 10.75 -8.02
N THR A 149 0.28 11.92 -7.43
CA THR A 149 -1.09 12.40 -7.10
C THR A 149 -1.96 12.63 -8.34
N ASN A 150 -1.36 12.94 -9.48
CA ASN A 150 -2.07 13.15 -10.76
C ASN A 150 -2.58 11.83 -11.38
N LEU A 151 -2.21 10.67 -10.83
CA LEU A 151 -2.63 9.38 -11.36
C LEU A 151 -4.09 9.09 -10.96
N PRO A 152 -4.94 8.58 -11.89
CA PRO A 152 -6.35 8.36 -11.60
C PRO A 152 -6.60 7.29 -10.53
N TYR A 153 -5.67 6.33 -10.37
CA TYR A 153 -5.73 5.25 -9.37
C TYR A 153 -4.92 5.55 -8.10
N PHE A 154 -4.48 6.81 -7.88
CA PHE A 154 -3.72 7.17 -6.70
C PHE A 154 -4.52 6.93 -5.40
N SER A 155 -5.79 7.34 -5.36
CA SER A 155 -6.68 7.08 -4.22
C SER A 155 -6.79 5.58 -3.91
N HIS A 156 -6.97 4.77 -4.95
CA HIS A 156 -7.02 3.31 -4.81
C HIS A 156 -5.69 2.72 -4.33
N SER A 157 -4.54 3.31 -4.69
CA SER A 157 -3.23 2.86 -4.21
C SER A 157 -3.08 3.08 -2.69
N LEU A 158 -3.56 4.21 -2.17
CA LEU A 158 -3.58 4.47 -0.72
C LEU A 158 -4.55 3.54 0.00
N GLU A 159 -5.68 3.23 -0.63
CA GLU A 159 -6.64 2.26 -0.11
C GLU A 159 -6.02 0.87 0.02
N LEU A 160 -5.34 0.38 -1.04
CA LEU A 160 -4.61 -0.90 -1.01
C LEU A 160 -3.54 -0.91 0.08
N LEU A 161 -2.78 0.18 0.22
CA LEU A 161 -1.75 0.32 1.26
C LEU A 161 -2.36 0.15 2.66
N LEU A 162 -3.46 0.86 2.95
CA LEU A 162 -4.11 0.81 4.26
C LEU A 162 -4.72 -0.57 4.52
N HIS A 163 -5.36 -1.16 3.51
CA HIS A 163 -5.99 -2.46 3.60
C HIS A 163 -4.99 -3.59 3.87
N GLU A 164 -3.91 -3.67 3.08
CA GLU A 164 -2.89 -4.71 3.25
C GLU A 164 -2.21 -4.64 4.62
N VAL A 165 -1.91 -3.44 5.11
CA VAL A 165 -1.31 -3.26 6.43
C VAL A 165 -2.28 -3.64 7.54
N LEU A 166 -3.57 -3.26 7.41
CA LEU A 166 -4.59 -3.66 8.38
C LEU A 166 -4.78 -5.18 8.43
N GLU A 167 -4.88 -5.84 7.28
CA GLU A 167 -5.07 -7.29 7.22
C GLU A 167 -3.86 -8.05 7.79
N GLU A 168 -2.65 -7.64 7.45
CA GLU A 168 -1.43 -8.27 7.96
C GLU A 168 -1.29 -8.11 9.48
N GLU A 169 -1.58 -6.93 10.01
CA GLU A 169 -1.49 -6.67 11.46
C GLU A 169 -2.60 -7.37 12.23
N ALA A 170 -3.82 -7.39 11.70
CA ALA A 170 -4.95 -8.01 12.40
C ALA A 170 -4.96 -9.55 12.35
N THR A 171 -4.33 -10.15 11.33
CA THR A 171 -4.16 -11.61 11.25
C THR A 171 -2.91 -12.11 11.99
N SER A 172 -2.05 -11.20 12.44
CA SER A 172 -0.87 -11.54 13.23
C SER A 172 -1.28 -12.09 14.61
N LYS A 173 -0.70 -13.24 15.00
CA LYS A 173 -1.04 -13.94 16.25
C LYS A 173 -0.40 -13.32 17.49
N GLU A 174 0.60 -12.46 17.30
CA GLU A 174 1.36 -11.80 18.36
C GLU A 174 1.38 -10.29 18.10
N PRO A 175 1.25 -9.45 19.14
CA PRO A 175 1.32 -8.00 18.96
C PRO A 175 2.67 -7.64 18.36
N ILE A 176 2.64 -7.13 17.13
CA ILE A 176 3.84 -6.74 16.39
C ILE A 176 4.47 -5.55 17.15
N PRO A 177 5.75 -5.62 17.54
CA PRO A 177 6.41 -4.56 18.31
C PRO A 177 6.49 -3.22 17.55
N ASP A 178 6.39 -3.27 16.22
CA ASP A 178 6.46 -2.10 15.32
C ASP A 178 5.20 -1.98 14.46
N ALA A 179 4.05 -1.67 15.08
CA ALA A 179 2.81 -1.43 14.35
C ALA A 179 2.99 -0.33 13.29
N GLN A 180 2.75 -0.69 12.03
CA GLN A 180 2.85 0.17 10.86
C GLN A 180 1.57 0.95 10.61
N LEU A 181 0.41 0.45 11.04
CA LEU A 181 -0.88 1.10 10.82
C LEU A 181 -0.92 2.58 11.26
N PRO A 182 -0.44 2.97 12.46
CA PRO A 182 -0.40 4.39 12.85
C PRO A 182 0.47 5.24 11.92
N SER A 183 1.64 4.74 11.51
CA SER A 183 2.57 5.44 10.61
C SER A 183 1.97 5.62 9.21
N VAL A 184 1.24 4.61 8.72
CA VAL A 184 0.52 4.68 7.44
C VAL A 184 -0.63 5.68 7.52
N ILE A 185 -1.36 5.72 8.63
CA ILE A 185 -2.45 6.69 8.82
C ILE A 185 -1.92 8.12 8.90
N GLU A 186 -0.84 8.35 9.65
CA GLU A 186 -0.15 9.65 9.69
C GLU A 186 0.30 10.07 8.28
N PHE A 187 0.86 9.14 7.52
CA PHE A 187 1.24 9.37 6.12
C PHE A 187 0.03 9.74 5.22
N ILE A 188 -1.11 9.07 5.36
CA ILE A 188 -2.32 9.38 4.56
C ILE A 188 -2.92 10.72 4.99
N GLN A 189 -2.80 11.13 6.27
CA GLN A 189 -3.29 12.41 6.77
C GLN A 189 -2.63 13.62 6.09
N GLU A 190 -1.41 13.48 5.57
CA GLU A 190 -0.73 14.48 4.72
C GLU A 190 -1.51 14.80 3.42
N PHE A 191 -2.45 13.94 3.02
CA PHE A 191 -3.35 14.14 1.89
C PHE A 191 -4.80 14.32 2.38
N PRO A 192 -5.15 15.48 2.96
CA PRO A 192 -6.39 15.66 3.71
C PRO A 192 -7.66 15.41 2.88
N ASN A 193 -7.63 15.68 1.58
CA ASN A 193 -8.78 15.45 0.69
C ASN A 193 -9.05 13.96 0.46
N LEU A 194 -8.00 13.14 0.47
CA LEU A 194 -8.09 11.70 0.21
C LEU A 194 -8.25 10.90 1.49
N TYR A 195 -7.71 11.37 2.61
CA TYR A 195 -7.75 10.68 3.90
C TYR A 195 -9.13 10.14 4.29
N LEU A 196 -10.15 11.02 4.27
CA LEU A 196 -11.52 10.66 4.64
C LEU A 196 -12.12 9.63 3.68
N GLU A 197 -11.81 9.74 2.39
CA GLU A 197 -12.31 8.81 1.37
C GLU A 197 -11.61 7.44 1.49
N THR A 198 -10.28 7.43 1.63
CA THR A 198 -9.47 6.21 1.76
C THR A 198 -9.88 5.39 2.98
N VAL A 199 -10.09 6.02 4.13
CA VAL A 199 -10.51 5.32 5.37
C VAL A 199 -11.90 4.68 5.20
N VAL A 200 -12.85 5.38 4.57
CA VAL A 200 -14.19 4.85 4.29
C VAL A 200 -14.15 3.68 3.33
N GLN A 201 -13.42 3.83 2.22
CA GLN A 201 -13.35 2.81 1.18
C GLN A 201 -12.69 1.55 1.73
N CYS A 202 -11.60 1.70 2.49
CA CYS A 202 -10.98 0.61 3.24
C CYS A 202 -11.99 -0.05 4.19
N ALA A 203 -12.64 0.72 5.07
CA ALA A 203 -13.60 0.19 6.04
C ALA A 203 -14.73 -0.63 5.38
N ARG A 204 -15.23 -0.18 4.20
CA ARG A 204 -16.29 -0.88 3.44
C ARG A 204 -15.86 -2.21 2.84
N LYS A 205 -14.57 -2.41 2.59
CA LYS A 205 -14.01 -3.66 2.03
C LYS A 205 -13.44 -4.58 3.11
N THR A 206 -13.17 -4.06 4.30
CA THR A 206 -12.68 -4.84 5.45
C THR A 206 -13.81 -5.44 6.29
N GLU A 207 -13.51 -6.56 6.95
CA GLU A 207 -14.44 -7.18 7.89
C GLU A 207 -14.75 -6.28 9.10
N ILE A 208 -16.01 -6.29 9.55
CA ILE A 208 -16.48 -5.47 10.69
C ILE A 208 -15.70 -5.76 11.97
N ALA A 209 -15.18 -6.98 12.12
CA ALA A 209 -14.35 -7.37 13.26
C ALA A 209 -13.06 -6.55 13.39
N LEU A 210 -12.52 -6.03 12.27
CA LEU A 210 -11.28 -5.27 12.21
C LEU A 210 -11.49 -3.76 12.42
N TRP A 211 -12.73 -3.28 12.33
CA TRP A 211 -13.06 -1.87 12.45
C TRP A 211 -12.61 -1.22 13.77
N PRO A 212 -12.73 -1.87 14.96
CA PRO A 212 -12.23 -1.28 16.19
C PRO A 212 -10.72 -0.98 16.13
N TYR A 213 -9.94 -1.84 15.47
CA TYR A 213 -8.50 -1.65 15.31
C TYR A 213 -8.20 -0.50 14.34
N LEU A 214 -8.84 -0.48 13.17
CA LEU A 214 -8.73 0.61 12.19
C LEU A 214 -9.04 1.98 12.83
N PHE A 215 -10.20 2.09 13.49
CA PHE A 215 -10.65 3.35 14.09
C PHE A 215 -9.94 3.73 15.38
N SER A 216 -9.20 2.80 16.00
CA SER A 216 -8.30 3.14 17.11
C SER A 216 -7.14 4.04 16.65
N ALA A 217 -6.68 3.87 15.41
CA ALA A 217 -5.60 4.66 14.83
C ALA A 217 -6.10 5.80 13.94
N ALA A 218 -7.18 5.60 13.15
CA ALA A 218 -7.73 6.62 12.25
C ALA A 218 -8.59 7.69 12.96
N GLY A 219 -8.99 7.43 14.20
CA GLY A 219 -9.94 8.26 14.94
C GLY A 219 -11.38 7.79 14.82
N LYS A 220 -12.25 8.35 15.67
CA LYS A 220 -13.62 7.85 15.82
C LYS A 220 -14.43 8.11 14.54
N PRO A 221 -15.26 7.15 14.07
CA PRO A 221 -16.09 7.33 12.88
C PRO A 221 -17.02 8.55 12.96
N LYS A 222 -17.48 8.91 14.17
CA LYS A 222 -18.33 10.09 14.40
C LYS A 222 -17.58 11.39 14.10
N ASP A 223 -16.32 11.49 14.52
CA ASP A 223 -15.51 12.68 14.33
C ASP A 223 -15.15 12.83 12.84
N LEU A 224 -14.82 11.72 12.18
CA LEU A 224 -14.57 11.67 10.73
C LEU A 224 -15.81 12.05 9.92
N PHE A 225 -17.00 11.61 10.35
CA PHE A 225 -18.28 12.01 9.74
C PHE A 225 -18.53 13.52 9.89
N GLN A 226 -18.32 14.08 11.09
CA GLN A 226 -18.46 15.53 11.32
C GLN A 226 -17.47 16.34 10.47
N GLU A 227 -16.25 15.85 10.31
CA GLU A 227 -15.25 16.48 9.46
C GLU A 227 -15.67 16.46 7.97
N CYS A 228 -16.28 15.36 7.49
CA CYS A 228 -16.85 15.31 6.14
C CYS A 228 -17.96 16.35 5.93
N LEU A 229 -18.83 16.55 6.94
CA LEU A 229 -19.88 17.56 6.89
C LEU A 229 -19.31 18.97 6.81
N LYS A 230 -18.28 19.28 7.60
CA LYS A 230 -17.59 20.59 7.56
C LYS A 230 -16.99 20.88 6.19
N ARG A 231 -16.47 19.84 5.52
CA ARG A 231 -15.88 19.94 4.17
C ARG A 231 -16.89 19.85 3.03
N GLN A 232 -18.19 19.76 3.35
CA GLN A 232 -19.28 19.59 2.38
C GLN A 232 -19.13 18.35 1.47
N ASN A 233 -18.37 17.34 1.88
CA ASN A 233 -18.23 16.10 1.14
C ASN A 233 -19.36 15.13 1.52
N LEU A 234 -20.54 15.36 0.93
CA LEU A 234 -21.76 14.62 1.27
C LEU A 234 -21.69 13.14 0.86
N ASN A 235 -20.96 12.82 -0.20
CA ASN A 235 -20.83 11.45 -0.70
C ASN A 235 -20.05 10.56 0.26
N THR A 236 -18.92 11.05 0.78
CA THR A 236 -18.15 10.33 1.81
C THR A 236 -18.89 10.33 3.14
N ALA A 237 -19.56 11.43 3.51
CA ALA A 237 -20.39 11.51 4.72
C ALA A 237 -21.52 10.46 4.72
N ALA A 238 -22.21 10.28 3.59
CA ALA A 238 -23.23 9.25 3.44
C ALA A 238 -22.66 7.84 3.62
N SER A 239 -21.45 7.60 3.11
CA SER A 239 -20.77 6.32 3.31
C SER A 239 -20.37 6.10 4.77
N TYR A 240 -19.93 7.13 5.49
CA TYR A 240 -19.69 7.06 6.93
C TYR A 240 -20.95 6.78 7.74
N LEU A 241 -22.12 7.28 7.33
CA LEU A 241 -23.40 6.94 7.97
C LEU A 241 -23.70 5.44 7.88
N ILE A 242 -23.43 4.82 6.73
CA ILE A 242 -23.58 3.38 6.55
C ILE A 242 -22.66 2.63 7.54
N ILE A 243 -21.39 3.05 7.65
CA ILE A 243 -20.44 2.45 8.60
C ILE A 243 -20.94 2.59 10.03
N LEU A 244 -21.42 3.77 10.43
CA LEU A 244 -21.97 4.02 11.77
C LEU A 244 -23.18 3.13 12.04
N GLN A 245 -24.12 3.01 11.09
CA GLN A 245 -25.31 2.18 11.23
C GLN A 245 -24.95 0.70 11.37
N VAL A 246 -24.04 0.20 10.53
CA VAL A 246 -23.56 -1.19 10.58
C VAL A 246 -22.81 -1.47 11.89
N SER A 247 -21.97 -0.54 12.34
CA SER A 247 -21.24 -0.66 13.61
C SER A 247 -22.18 -0.79 14.80
N ILE A 248 -23.22 0.05 14.85
CA ILE A 248 -24.22 0.04 15.93
C ILE A 248 -24.99 -1.28 15.92
N LEU A 249 -25.46 -1.74 14.75
CA LEU A 249 -26.16 -3.02 14.61
C LEU A 249 -25.30 -4.20 15.05
N PHE A 250 -24.02 -4.20 14.68
CA PHE A 250 -23.06 -5.23 15.09
C PHE A 250 -22.87 -5.28 16.61
N ILE A 251 -22.71 -4.12 17.26
CA ILE A 251 -22.60 -4.03 18.72
C ILE A 251 -23.88 -4.53 19.39
N ILE A 252 -25.06 -4.11 18.90
CA ILE A 252 -26.35 -4.56 19.43
C ILE A 252 -26.48 -6.08 19.31
N LYS A 253 -26.14 -6.66 18.15
CA LYS A 253 -26.19 -8.11 17.95
C LYS A 253 -25.26 -8.84 18.92
N LYS A 254 -24.01 -8.38 19.06
CA LYS A 254 -23.05 -8.95 20.03
C LYS A 254 -23.52 -8.84 21.48
N TYR A 255 -24.32 -7.82 21.80
CA TYR A 255 -24.90 -7.61 23.14
C TYR A 255 -26.12 -8.51 23.39
N ILE A 256 -26.98 -8.67 22.38
CA ILE A 256 -28.12 -9.60 22.42
C ILE A 256 -27.62 -11.05 22.56
N ASP A 257 -26.57 -11.42 21.82
CA ASP A 257 -25.99 -12.77 21.86
C ASP A 257 -25.22 -13.05 23.17
N ASN A 258 -24.86 -12.03 23.97
CA ASN A 258 -24.11 -12.16 25.24
C ASN A 258 -24.97 -12.08 26.52
N ASP A 259 -26.30 -12.13 26.41
CA ASP A 259 -27.22 -12.37 27.54
C ASP A 259 -26.98 -11.49 28.79
N ARG A 260 -26.98 -10.17 28.61
CA ARG A 260 -27.16 -9.21 29.73
C ARG A 260 -28.25 -8.18 29.45
N GLN A 261 -29.47 -8.51 29.86
CA GLN A 261 -30.58 -7.61 30.24
C GLN A 261 -30.96 -6.48 29.24
N PRO A 262 -32.18 -6.50 28.66
CA PRO A 262 -32.62 -5.56 27.62
C PRO A 262 -32.87 -4.11 28.07
N PHE A 263 -32.70 -3.77 29.35
CA PHE A 263 -33.04 -2.44 29.88
C PHE A 263 -32.01 -1.33 29.57
N PHE A 264 -30.78 -1.66 29.20
CA PHE A 264 -29.75 -0.65 28.84
C PHE A 264 -29.89 -0.10 27.42
N ILE A 265 -30.63 -0.79 26.54
CA ILE A 265 -30.82 -0.41 25.13
C ILE A 265 -31.55 0.92 25.02
N PHE A 266 -32.55 1.16 25.89
CA PHE A 266 -33.32 2.40 25.84
C PHE A 266 -32.51 3.62 26.30
N PHE A 267 -31.62 3.46 27.28
CA PHE A 267 -30.80 4.58 27.77
C PHE A 267 -29.61 4.90 26.87
N TYR A 268 -28.91 3.89 26.31
CA TYR A 268 -27.73 4.17 25.50
C TYR A 268 -28.11 4.73 24.12
N VAL A 269 -29.15 4.17 23.47
CA VAL A 269 -29.65 4.66 22.18
C VAL A 269 -30.27 6.05 22.33
N ILE A 270 -31.03 6.32 23.40
CA ILE A 270 -31.53 7.68 23.66
C ILE A 270 -30.40 8.63 24.05
N SER A 271 -29.42 8.24 24.87
CA SER A 271 -28.34 9.16 25.25
C SER A 271 -27.42 9.51 24.07
N THR A 272 -27.22 8.59 23.11
CA THR A 272 -26.47 8.89 21.87
C THR A 272 -27.26 9.62 20.80
N ILE A 273 -28.60 9.65 20.88
CA ILE A 273 -29.47 10.41 19.96
C ILE A 273 -29.90 11.76 20.57
N LYS A 274 -29.91 11.91 21.90
CA LYS A 274 -30.35 13.12 22.62
C LYS A 274 -29.20 14.03 23.09
N CYS A 275 -27.94 13.61 22.93
CA CYS A 275 -26.77 14.50 22.98
C CYS A 275 -26.28 14.75 21.55
N GLY A 276 -27.08 15.53 20.81
CA GLY A 276 -26.87 15.99 19.44
C GLY A 276 -28.00 16.94 19.10
#